data_AF-A0A349D5E5-F1
#
_entry.id   AF-A0A349D5E5-F1
#
_cell.length_a   1.000
_cell.length_b   1.000
_cell.length_c   1.000
_cell.angle_alpha   90.00
_cell.angle_beta   90.00
_cell.angle_gamma   90.00
#
_symmetry.space_group_name_H-M   'P 1'
#
loop_
_entity.id
_entity.type
_entity.pdbx_description
1 polymer ?
#
loop_
_entity_poly.entity_id
_entity_poly.type
_entity_poly.pdbx_seq_one_letter_code
_entity_poly.pdbx_strand_id
1 'polypeptide(L)'
;MKATRFIILFIALFPIALNAQLEHTLYGFKTVPQLVKLNPAMMPLSKVNVTLFPALSSVAFGANTSGLTVNQLAAEDISVFEDALSKMKDRNFLTVKNEIELLHLGLKLGDNYVSGSVTSHTRFGLAYPGDLARLIWEGNGK
;
A
#
# COMPACT_ATOMS: atom_id res chain seq x y z
N MET A 1 27.40 -26.85 3.11
CA MET A 1 27.85 -25.51 3.55
C MET A 1 28.01 -24.48 2.43
N LYS A 2 28.55 -24.82 1.24
CA LYS A 2 28.71 -23.85 0.13
C LYS A 2 27.37 -23.40 -0.49
N ALA A 3 26.43 -24.33 -0.72
CA ALA A 3 25.11 -24.02 -1.28
C ALA A 3 24.28 -23.10 -0.36
N THR A 4 24.32 -23.32 0.96
CA THR A 4 23.63 -22.47 1.95
C THR A 4 24.15 -21.03 1.91
N ARG A 5 25.46 -20.82 1.73
CA ARG A 5 26.05 -19.48 1.59
C ARG A 5 25.63 -18.78 0.30
N PHE A 6 25.48 -19.52 -0.81
CA PHE A 6 24.96 -18.99 -2.07
C PHE A 6 23.48 -18.61 -1.98
N ILE A 7 22.67 -19.41 -1.28
CA ILE A 7 21.24 -19.10 -1.05
C ILE A 7 21.11 -17.83 -0.20
N ILE A 8 21.91 -17.70 0.87
CA ILE A 8 21.92 -16.50 1.71
C ILE A 8 22.37 -15.26 0.92
N LEU A 9 23.38 -15.39 0.06
CA LEU A 9 23.85 -14.30 -0.80
C LEU A 9 22.79 -13.90 -1.84
N PHE A 10 22.06 -14.87 -2.40
CA PHE A 10 20.99 -14.63 -3.37
C PHE A 10 19.77 -13.93 -2.72
N ILE A 11 19.43 -14.29 -1.49
CA ILE A 11 18.39 -13.62 -0.70
C ILE A 11 18.82 -12.20 -0.32
N ALA A 12 20.11 -11.98 0.00
CA ALA A 12 20.64 -10.65 0.32
C ALA A 12 20.74 -9.70 -0.90
N LEU A 13 20.76 -10.24 -2.12
CA LEU A 13 20.78 -9.48 -3.38
C LEU A 13 19.39 -9.02 -3.85
N PHE A 14 18.31 -9.52 -3.25
CA PHE A 14 16.98 -8.94 -3.42
C PHE A 14 16.79 -7.84 -2.38
N PRO A 15 16.91 -6.55 -2.73
CA PRO A 15 16.43 -5.52 -1.85
C PRO A 15 14.94 -5.78 -1.62
N ILE A 16 14.60 -6.09 -0.37
CA ILE A 16 13.22 -6.05 0.09
C ILE A 16 12.87 -4.57 0.06
N ALA A 17 12.40 -4.10 -1.11
CA ALA A 17 11.96 -2.74 -1.29
C ALA A 17 10.70 -2.59 -0.42
N LEU A 18 10.90 -2.11 0.80
CA LEU A 18 9.85 -1.71 1.72
C LEU A 18 9.15 -0.50 1.11
N ASN A 19 8.27 -0.75 0.16
CA ASN A 19 7.43 0.25 -0.47
C ASN A 19 6.15 0.40 0.37
N ALA A 20 6.26 1.18 1.44
CA ALA A 20 5.11 1.66 2.16
C ALA A 20 5.15 3.19 2.17
N GLN A 21 4.85 3.81 1.02
CA GLN A 21 4.50 5.22 0.98
C GLN A 21 2.99 5.36 1.18
N LEU A 22 2.59 5.83 2.36
CA LEU A 22 1.22 6.23 2.63
C LEU A 22 0.99 7.61 2.00
N GLU A 23 0.04 7.70 1.07
CA GLU A 23 -0.32 8.94 0.37
C GLU A 23 -0.58 10.12 1.33
N HIS A 24 -1.14 9.85 2.51
CA HIS A 24 -1.54 10.91 3.45
C HIS A 24 -0.39 11.66 4.12
N THR A 25 0.79 11.06 4.29
CA THR A 25 1.93 11.76 4.92
C THR A 25 2.72 12.60 3.93
N LEU A 26 2.59 12.34 2.62
CA LEU A 26 3.37 12.99 1.57
C LEU A 26 2.97 14.44 1.28
N TYR A 27 1.79 14.89 1.74
CA TYR A 27 1.24 16.21 1.43
C TYR A 27 2.19 17.37 1.79
N GLY A 28 3.00 17.22 2.85
CA GLY A 28 3.97 18.24 3.29
C GLY A 28 5.39 18.09 2.72
N PHE A 29 5.71 17.00 2.03
CA PHE A 29 7.09 16.66 1.67
C PHE A 29 7.51 17.24 0.31
N LYS A 30 7.94 18.52 0.32
CA LYS A 30 8.48 19.22 -0.87
C LYS A 30 9.73 18.58 -1.51
N THR A 31 10.37 17.64 -0.83
CA THR A 31 11.54 16.91 -1.33
C THR A 31 11.18 15.78 -2.31
N VAL A 32 9.90 15.39 -2.38
CA VAL A 32 9.45 14.17 -3.06
C VAL A 32 8.51 14.53 -4.21
N PRO A 33 8.79 14.16 -5.48
CA PRO A 33 7.99 14.58 -6.63
C PRO A 33 6.54 14.08 -6.61
N GLN A 34 6.27 12.98 -5.89
CA GLN A 34 4.94 12.38 -5.71
C GLN A 34 3.95 13.34 -5.03
N LEU A 35 4.42 14.39 -4.34
CA LEU A 35 3.54 15.41 -3.77
C LEU A 35 2.66 16.09 -4.83
N VAL A 36 3.15 16.19 -6.07
CA VAL A 36 2.43 16.85 -7.18
C VAL A 36 1.15 16.09 -7.53
N LYS A 37 1.13 14.77 -7.29
CA LYS A 37 -0.08 13.94 -7.46
C LYS A 37 -1.16 14.27 -6.42
N LEU A 38 -0.74 14.64 -5.20
CA LEU A 38 -1.64 15.02 -4.12
C LEU A 38 -2.11 16.47 -4.27
N ASN A 39 -1.21 17.36 -4.69
CA ASN A 39 -1.50 18.77 -4.88
C ASN A 39 -0.69 19.34 -6.06
N PRO A 40 -1.33 19.59 -7.22
CA PRO A 40 -0.64 20.10 -8.40
C PRO A 40 -0.13 21.54 -8.25
N ALA A 41 -0.63 22.30 -7.26
CA ALA A 41 -0.13 23.65 -6.98
C ALA A 41 1.21 23.67 -6.25
N MET A 42 1.60 22.53 -5.68
CA MET A 42 2.85 22.40 -4.93
C MET A 42 3.95 21.92 -5.88
N MET A 43 5.11 22.57 -5.81
CA MET A 43 6.26 22.22 -6.65
C MET A 43 7.34 21.53 -5.82
N PRO A 44 7.93 20.44 -6.32
CA PRO A 44 9.04 19.79 -5.66
C PRO A 44 10.31 20.65 -5.75
N LEU A 45 11.20 20.47 -4.79
CA LEU A 45 12.50 21.16 -4.74
C LEU A 45 13.48 20.61 -5.79
N SER A 46 13.27 19.39 -6.27
CA SER A 46 14.09 18.74 -7.29
C SER A 46 13.87 19.34 -8.67
N LYS A 47 14.96 19.59 -9.40
CA LYS A 47 14.93 20.16 -10.76
C LYS A 47 14.54 19.13 -11.82
N VAL A 48 14.98 17.89 -11.64
CA VAL A 48 14.72 16.77 -12.55
C VAL A 48 14.31 15.58 -11.71
N ASN A 49 13.26 14.88 -12.12
CA ASN A 49 12.75 13.68 -11.49
C ASN A 49 12.55 12.63 -12.56
N VAL A 50 13.16 11.47 -12.38
CA VAL A 50 13.00 10.32 -13.28
C VAL A 50 12.73 9.10 -12.42
N THR A 51 11.60 8.47 -12.67
CA THR A 51 11.25 7.16 -12.13
C THR A 51 11.20 6.17 -13.28
N LEU A 52 11.90 5.05 -13.14
CA LEU A 52 11.81 3.94 -14.06
C LEU A 52 11.62 2.63 -13.28
N PHE A 53 10.59 1.87 -13.65
CA PHE A 53 10.40 0.51 -13.16
C PHE A 53 11.53 -0.41 -13.66
N PRO A 54 12.04 -1.36 -12.85
CA PRO A 54 11.63 -1.73 -11.47
C PRO A 54 12.46 -1.10 -10.35
N ALA A 55 13.50 -0.33 -10.66
CA ALA A 55 14.49 0.09 -9.67
C ALA A 55 14.04 1.30 -8.81
N LEU A 56 13.31 2.25 -9.40
CA LEU A 56 12.95 3.52 -8.75
C LEU A 56 11.43 3.75 -8.67
N SER A 57 10.62 2.74 -9.00
CA SER A 57 9.16 2.85 -9.01
C SER A 57 8.58 3.15 -7.64
N SER A 58 7.69 4.14 -7.56
CA SER A 58 6.85 4.34 -6.40
C SER A 58 5.75 3.27 -6.38
N VAL A 59 5.62 2.55 -5.27
CA VAL A 59 4.54 1.58 -5.04
C VAL A 59 3.76 1.99 -3.80
N ALA A 60 2.45 2.16 -3.97
CA ALA A 60 1.52 2.41 -2.89
C ALA A 60 0.58 1.21 -2.72
N PHE A 61 0.41 0.78 -1.48
CA PHE A 61 -0.46 -0.33 -1.10
C PHE A 61 -1.46 0.14 -0.04
N GLY A 62 -2.73 -0.20 -0.21
CA GLY A 62 -3.76 0.11 0.76
C GLY A 62 -4.81 -1.00 0.86
N ALA A 63 -5.08 -1.46 2.07
CA ALA A 63 -6.17 -2.40 2.36
C ALA A 63 -7.24 -1.70 3.19
N ASN A 64 -8.51 -1.92 2.85
CA ASN A 64 -9.67 -1.37 3.53
C ASN A 64 -10.65 -2.50 3.79
N THR A 65 -11.21 -2.56 4.99
CA THR A 65 -12.26 -3.53 5.35
C THR A 65 -13.41 -2.80 6.05
N SER A 66 -14.65 -3.20 5.75
CA SER A 66 -15.83 -2.65 6.41
C SER A 66 -16.23 -3.39 7.68
N GLY A 67 -15.73 -4.61 7.88
CA GLY A 67 -16.14 -5.50 8.97
C GLY A 67 -15.19 -5.51 10.16
N LEU A 68 -13.94 -5.07 9.98
CA LEU A 68 -12.91 -5.04 11.03
C LEU A 68 -12.22 -3.68 11.04
N THR A 69 -11.94 -3.16 12.22
CA THR A 69 -11.09 -1.97 12.38
C THR A 69 -9.67 -2.39 12.76
N VAL A 70 -8.65 -1.66 12.31
CA VAL A 70 -7.24 -1.95 12.65
C VAL A 70 -7.02 -1.98 14.17
N ASN A 71 -7.70 -1.13 14.93
CA ASN A 71 -7.63 -1.14 16.40
C ASN A 71 -8.14 -2.43 17.03
N GLN A 72 -9.11 -3.10 16.39
CA GLN A 72 -9.64 -4.38 16.86
C GLN A 72 -8.71 -5.55 16.50
N LEU A 73 -7.93 -5.41 15.41
CA LEU A 73 -6.90 -6.37 15.02
C LEU A 73 -5.62 -6.26 15.86
N ALA A 74 -5.31 -5.06 16.35
CA ALA A 74 -4.14 -4.80 17.18
C ALA A 74 -4.42 -4.96 18.68
N ALA A 75 -5.64 -5.32 19.06
CA ALA A 75 -6.00 -5.56 20.45
C ALA A 75 -5.37 -6.87 20.94
N GLU A 76 -4.78 -6.86 22.15
CA GLU A 76 -4.21 -8.06 22.78
C GLU A 76 -5.30 -9.02 23.28
N ASP A 77 -6.50 -8.52 23.56
CA ASP A 77 -7.61 -9.32 24.05
C ASP A 77 -8.44 -9.91 22.89
N ILE A 78 -8.55 -11.23 22.89
CA ILE A 78 -9.32 -12.03 21.94
C ILE A 78 -10.81 -11.65 21.98
N SER A 79 -11.32 -11.21 23.14
CA SER A 79 -12.73 -10.81 23.31
C SER A 79 -13.12 -9.66 22.38
N VAL A 80 -12.18 -8.76 22.05
CA VAL A 80 -12.39 -7.62 21.15
C VAL A 80 -12.59 -8.08 19.71
N PHE A 81 -11.94 -9.18 19.32
CA PHE A 81 -12.07 -9.76 18.00
C PHE A 81 -13.39 -10.51 17.85
N GLU A 82 -13.81 -11.26 18.86
CA GLU A 82 -15.12 -11.93 18.90
C GLU A 82 -16.29 -10.93 18.87
N ASP A 83 -16.17 -9.82 19.61
CA ASP A 83 -17.14 -8.73 19.55
C ASP A 83 -17.20 -8.10 18.15
N ALA A 84 -16.05 -7.89 17.50
CA ALA A 84 -15.99 -7.38 16.13
C ALA A 84 -16.61 -8.36 15.11
N LEU A 85 -16.38 -9.67 15.26
CA LEU A 85 -17.00 -10.73 14.46
C LEU A 85 -18.53 -10.76 14.62
N SER A 86 -19.02 -10.61 15.85
CA SER A 86 -20.45 -10.59 16.14
C SER A 86 -21.18 -9.39 15.52
N LYS A 87 -20.45 -8.28 15.32
CA LYS A 87 -20.95 -7.03 14.74
C LYS A 87 -20.82 -6.95 13.21
N MET A 88 -20.24 -7.98 12.58
CA MET A 88 -20.13 -8.03 11.12
C MET A 88 -21.49 -8.16 10.45
N LYS A 89 -21.69 -7.42 9.36
CA LYS A 89 -22.94 -7.43 8.59
C LYS A 89 -23.04 -8.70 7.71
N ASP A 90 -24.22 -8.96 7.18
CA ASP A 90 -24.44 -10.02 6.16
C ASP A 90 -23.64 -9.79 4.88
N ARG A 91 -23.18 -8.55 4.65
CA ARG A 91 -22.31 -8.18 3.54
C ARG A 91 -21.23 -7.21 3.99
N ASN A 92 -19.99 -7.70 4.04
CA ASN A 92 -18.80 -6.92 4.29
C ASN A 92 -17.94 -6.83 3.04
N PHE A 93 -17.07 -5.83 2.99
CA PHE A 93 -16.18 -5.58 1.86
C PHE A 93 -14.74 -5.56 2.33
N LEU A 94 -13.88 -6.30 1.63
CA LEU A 94 -12.44 -6.17 1.67
C LEU A 94 -12.00 -5.56 0.33
N THR A 95 -11.35 -4.41 0.38
CA THR A 95 -10.80 -3.74 -0.80
C THR A 95 -9.29 -3.59 -0.65
N VAL A 96 -8.54 -4.14 -1.59
CA VAL A 96 -7.09 -3.98 -1.69
C VAL A 96 -6.79 -3.12 -2.91
N LYS A 97 -6.04 -2.05 -2.72
CA LYS A 97 -5.59 -1.11 -3.76
C LYS A 97 -4.07 -1.20 -3.85
N ASN A 98 -3.58 -1.32 -5.07
CA ASN A 98 -2.16 -1.28 -5.41
C ASN A 98 -1.99 -0.22 -6.50
N GLU A 99 -1.07 0.70 -6.31
CA GLU A 99 -0.65 1.66 -7.32
C GLU A 99 0.84 1.50 -7.56
N ILE A 100 1.24 1.33 -8.81
CA ILE A 100 2.64 1.16 -9.21
C ILE A 100 2.96 2.18 -10.29
N GLU A 101 3.89 3.09 -10.01
CA GLU A 101 4.41 4.03 -10.99
C GLU A 101 5.45 3.36 -11.89
N LEU A 102 5.13 3.20 -13.17
CA LEU A 102 5.99 2.54 -14.15
C LEU A 102 7.05 3.49 -14.71
N LEU A 103 6.63 4.71 -15.02
CA LEU A 103 7.47 5.78 -15.56
C LEU A 103 7.01 7.11 -14.98
N HIS A 104 7.94 7.96 -14.58
CA HIS A 104 7.67 9.36 -14.28
C HIS A 104 8.81 10.23 -14.75
N LEU A 105 8.48 11.34 -15.40
CA LEU A 105 9.42 12.36 -15.83
C LEU A 105 8.90 13.71 -15.36
N GLY A 106 9.70 14.43 -14.59
CA GLY A 106 9.37 15.75 -14.06
C GLY A 106 10.53 16.72 -14.22
N LEU A 107 10.26 17.88 -14.79
CA LEU A 107 11.25 18.92 -15.09
C LEU A 107 10.77 20.26 -14.54
N LYS A 108 11.64 20.93 -13.78
CA LYS A 108 11.41 22.28 -13.29
C LYS A 108 12.01 23.30 -14.26
N LEU A 109 11.16 24.15 -14.82
CA LEU A 109 11.48 25.21 -15.78
C LEU A 109 11.23 26.57 -15.11
N GLY A 110 12.24 27.07 -14.38
CA GLY A 110 12.12 28.29 -13.57
C GLY A 110 11.11 28.12 -12.45
N ASP A 111 10.02 28.89 -12.51
CA ASP A 111 8.90 28.84 -11.57
C ASP A 111 7.81 27.86 -11.99
N ASN A 112 7.97 27.15 -13.11
CA ASN A 112 7.02 26.14 -13.56
C ASN A 112 7.58 24.73 -13.34
N TYR A 113 6.69 23.78 -13.06
CA TYR A 113 7.04 22.36 -12.98
C TYR A 113 6.15 21.58 -13.96
N VAL A 114 6.78 20.90 -14.91
CA VAL A 114 6.09 20.06 -15.90
C VAL A 114 6.44 18.62 -15.60
N SER A 115 5.43 17.78 -15.39
CA SER A 115 5.64 16.35 -15.17
C SER A 115 4.61 15.50 -15.90
N GLY A 116 4.99 14.26 -16.19
CA GLY A 116 4.14 13.22 -16.75
C GLY A 116 4.52 11.87 -16.19
N SER A 117 3.53 11.02 -15.93
CA SER A 117 3.74 9.68 -15.40
C SER A 117 2.79 8.64 -16.01
N VAL A 118 3.29 7.41 -16.12
CA VAL A 118 2.52 6.22 -16.42
C VAL A 118 2.41 5.41 -15.14
N THR A 119 1.18 5.21 -14.67
CA THR A 119 0.90 4.55 -13.40
C THR A 119 -0.16 3.47 -13.57
N SER A 120 0.13 2.28 -13.05
CA SER A 120 -0.79 1.15 -13.01
C SER A 120 -1.60 1.20 -11.72
N HIS A 121 -2.92 1.18 -11.83
CA HIS A 121 -3.84 1.15 -10.69
C HIS A 121 -4.57 -0.19 -10.69
N THR A 122 -4.35 -0.99 -9.66
CA THR A 122 -5.00 -2.28 -9.48
C THR A 122 -5.88 -2.24 -8.23
N ARG A 123 -7.16 -2.52 -8.39
CA ARG A 123 -8.12 -2.61 -7.28
C ARG A 123 -8.73 -3.99 -7.24
N PHE A 124 -8.52 -4.68 -6.14
CA PHE A 124 -9.19 -5.93 -5.81
C PHE A 124 -10.29 -5.65 -4.79
N GLY A 125 -11.50 -6.16 -5.04
CA GLY A 125 -12.64 -6.03 -4.15
C GLY A 125 -13.31 -7.38 -3.93
N LEU A 126 -13.43 -7.78 -2.67
CA LEU A 126 -14.10 -8.99 -2.25
C LEU A 126 -15.28 -8.61 -1.34
N ALA A 127 -16.48 -9.04 -1.72
CA ALA A 127 -17.64 -9.00 -0.85
C ALA A 127 -17.78 -10.37 -0.17
N TYR A 128 -17.88 -10.39 1.16
CA TYR A 128 -17.98 -11.62 1.94
C TYR A 128 -19.05 -11.49 3.03
N PRO A 129 -19.78 -12.57 3.35
CA PRO A 129 -20.74 -12.54 4.44
C PRO A 129 -20.04 -12.62 5.79
N GLY A 130 -20.63 -12.01 6.83
CA GLY A 130 -20.12 -12.11 8.20
C GLY A 130 -20.04 -13.55 8.71
N ASP A 131 -20.95 -14.42 8.25
CA ASP A 131 -20.92 -15.86 8.55
C ASP A 131 -19.64 -16.54 8.05
N LEU A 132 -19.09 -16.13 6.90
CA LEU A 132 -17.83 -16.69 6.39
C LEU A 132 -16.66 -16.34 7.31
N ALA A 133 -16.63 -15.12 7.85
CA ALA A 133 -15.60 -14.72 8.80
C ALA A 133 -15.74 -15.47 10.14
N ARG A 134 -16.97 -15.66 10.63
CA ARG A 134 -17.27 -16.49 11.80
C ARG A 134 -16.88 -17.94 11.59
N LEU A 135 -17.16 -18.53 10.43
CA LEU A 135 -16.74 -19.89 10.10
C LEU A 135 -15.21 -20.05 10.06
N ILE A 136 -14.49 -19.06 9.50
CA ILE A 136 -13.02 -19.08 9.47
C ILE A 136 -12.44 -19.02 10.90
N TRP A 137 -13.08 -18.25 11.80
CA TRP A 137 -12.62 -18.08 13.17
C TRP A 137 -13.01 -19.23 14.11
N GLU A 138 -14.29 -19.59 14.15
CA GLU A 138 -14.84 -20.60 15.05
C GLU A 138 -14.65 -22.04 14.53
N GLY A 139 -14.40 -22.20 13.22
CA GLY A 139 -14.34 -23.51 12.58
C GLY A 139 -15.70 -24.19 12.47
N ASN A 140 -15.71 -25.44 12.04
CA ASN A 140 -16.94 -26.23 11.82
C ASN A 140 -17.26 -27.16 13.02
N GLY A 141 -16.85 -26.76 14.23
CA GLY A 141 -16.71 -27.66 15.39
C GLY A 141 -17.52 -27.32 16.64
N LYS A 142 -18.53 -26.43 16.53
CA LYS A 142 -19.56 -26.28 17.58
C LYS A 142 -20.83 -27.01 17.19
#